data_AF-A0A2N0VLZ9-F1
#
_entry.id   AF-A0A2N0VLZ9-F1
#
_cell.length_a   1.000
_cell.length_b   1.000
_cell.length_c   1.000
_cell.angle_alpha   90.00
_cell.angle_beta   90.00
_cell.angle_gamma   90.00
#
_symmetry.space_group_name_H-M   'P 1'
#
loop_
_entity.id
_entity.type
_entity.pdbx_description
1 polymer ?
#
loop_
_entity_poly.entity_id
_entity_poly.type
_entity_poly.pdbx_seq_one_letter_code
_entity_poly.pdbx_strand_id
1 'polypeptide(L)'
;MDYPVQQQFEAFNNRDIDAFMESYAPKITVENGSGEEMMSGSEEIRTFYSSVFKNSPNLHCEIVNRTSVGDWVFDEEKIQGLNAEGFPEEAHAVVAYLVDDGQITFVRMYT
;
A
#
# COMPACT_ATOMS: atom_id res chain seq x y z
N MET A 1 -0.96 -11.81 12.00
CA MET A 1 -0.53 -10.41 11.96
C MET A 1 -0.39 -9.95 10.52
N ASP A 2 0.38 -10.64 9.68
CA ASP A 2 0.73 -10.11 8.35
C ASP A 2 -0.34 -10.35 7.26
N TYR A 3 -1.43 -11.05 7.57
CA TYR A 3 -2.49 -11.40 6.60
C TYR A 3 -3.04 -10.19 5.80
N PRO A 4 -3.47 -9.07 6.42
CA PRO A 4 -3.96 -7.93 5.64
C PRO A 4 -2.87 -7.30 4.76
N VAL A 5 -1.59 -7.40 5.15
CA VAL A 5 -0.46 -6.90 4.35
C VAL A 5 -0.18 -7.82 3.16
N GLN A 6 -0.41 -9.13 3.32
CA GLN A 6 -0.38 -10.07 2.21
C GLN A 6 -1.59 -9.89 1.27
N GLN A 7 -2.78 -9.73 1.84
CA GLN A 7 -4.02 -9.53 1.07
C GLN A 7 -3.94 -8.26 0.22
N GLN A 8 -3.52 -7.13 0.78
CA GLN A 8 -3.38 -5.89 0.00
C GLN A 8 -2.35 -6.04 -1.12
N PHE A 9 -1.25 -6.77 -0.89
CA PHE A 9 -0.22 -7.00 -1.90
C PHE A 9 -0.74 -7.81 -3.09
N GLU A 10 -1.48 -8.88 -2.80
CA GLU A 10 -2.11 -9.71 -3.83
C GLU A 10 -3.18 -8.92 -4.59
N ALA A 11 -4.01 -8.16 -3.88
CA ALA A 11 -5.02 -7.30 -4.47
C ALA A 11 -4.41 -6.19 -5.35
N PHE A 12 -3.31 -5.59 -4.91
CA PHE A 12 -2.56 -4.59 -5.68
C PHE A 12 -2.07 -5.16 -7.02
N ASN A 13 -1.43 -6.33 -6.98
CA ASN A 13 -0.95 -7.02 -8.18
C ASN A 13 -2.09 -7.47 -9.10
N ASN A 14 -3.24 -7.83 -8.54
CA ASN A 14 -4.45 -8.16 -9.30
C ASN A 14 -5.25 -6.92 -9.74
N ARG A 15 -4.86 -5.71 -9.29
CA ARG A 15 -5.60 -4.46 -9.49
C ARG A 15 -7.06 -4.55 -9.01
N ASP A 16 -7.28 -5.31 -7.93
CA ASP A 16 -8.60 -5.54 -7.32
C ASP A 16 -8.82 -4.52 -6.20
N ILE A 17 -9.56 -3.47 -6.50
CA ILE A 17 -9.83 -2.40 -5.53
C ILE A 17 -10.67 -2.87 -4.34
N ASP A 18 -11.58 -3.82 -4.53
CA ASP A 18 -12.46 -4.24 -3.45
C ASP A 18 -11.70 -5.10 -2.45
N ALA A 19 -10.94 -6.09 -2.93
CA ALA A 19 -10.04 -6.89 -2.09
C ALA A 19 -8.95 -6.04 -1.43
N PHE A 20 -8.44 -5.02 -2.11
CA PHE A 20 -7.43 -4.11 -1.55
C PHE A 20 -7.99 -3.33 -0.35
N MET A 21 -9.21 -2.80 -0.48
CA MET A 21 -9.83 -1.99 0.58
C MET A 21 -10.26 -2.81 1.79
N GLU A 22 -10.49 -4.13 1.67
CA GLU A 22 -10.77 -5.01 2.81
C GLU A 22 -9.62 -5.05 3.83
N SER A 23 -8.39 -4.84 3.38
CA SER A 23 -7.19 -4.86 4.23
C SER A 23 -7.04 -3.60 5.09
N TYR A 24 -7.74 -2.51 4.80
CA TYR A 24 -7.55 -1.22 5.47
C TYR A 24 -8.67 -0.88 6.45
N ALA A 25 -8.29 -0.33 7.59
CA ALA A 25 -9.24 0.20 8.56
C ALA A 25 -9.90 1.50 8.05
N PRO A 26 -11.14 1.82 8.47
CA PRO A 26 -11.83 3.04 8.02
C PRO A 26 -11.09 4.35 8.34
N LYS A 27 -10.28 4.36 9.40
CA LYS A 27 -9.51 5.52 9.88
C LYS A 27 -8.00 5.40 9.61
N ILE A 28 -7.65 4.70 8.53
CA ILE A 28 -6.27 4.56 8.04
C ILE A 28 -5.62 5.93 7.80
N THR A 29 -4.33 6.03 8.16
CA THR A 29 -3.46 7.16 7.79
C THR A 29 -2.29 6.65 6.95
N VAL A 30 -1.97 7.36 5.86
CA VAL A 30 -0.81 7.08 5.00
C VAL A 30 0.11 8.29 5.01
N GLU A 31 1.38 8.07 5.32
CA GLU A 31 2.40 9.12 5.37
C GLU A 31 3.60 8.82 4.47
N ASN A 32 4.32 9.88 4.09
CA ASN A 32 5.64 9.77 3.49
C ASN A 32 6.75 9.57 4.55
N GLY A 33 7.98 9.35 4.09
CA GLY A 33 9.13 9.07 4.97
C GLY A 33 9.50 10.21 5.91
N SER A 34 9.04 11.44 5.65
CA SER A 34 9.19 12.62 6.52
C SER A 34 8.08 12.73 7.58
N GLY A 35 7.05 11.89 7.51
CA GLY A 35 5.88 11.94 8.38
C GLY A 35 4.81 12.95 7.94
N GLU A 36 4.84 13.40 6.68
CA GLU A 36 3.78 14.23 6.13
C GLU A 36 2.63 13.33 5.66
N GLU A 37 1.39 13.67 6.04
CA GLU A 37 0.20 12.95 5.63
C GLU A 37 -0.01 13.06 4.12
N MET A 38 -0.12 11.90 3.46
CA MET A 38 -0.38 11.78 2.03
C MET A 38 -1.85 11.50 1.74
N MET A 39 -2.47 10.63 2.55
CA MET A 39 -3.87 10.24 2.43
C MET A 39 -4.43 9.86 3.81
N SER A 40 -5.71 10.12 4.03
CA SER A 40 -6.41 9.81 5.27
C SER A 40 -7.81 9.26 5.01
N GLY A 41 -8.14 8.16 5.69
CA GLY A 41 -9.42 7.48 5.58
C GLY A 41 -9.55 6.62 4.32
N SER A 42 -10.52 5.70 4.37
CA SER A 42 -10.73 4.71 3.30
C SER A 42 -11.19 5.30 1.96
N GLU A 43 -11.87 6.46 1.98
CA GLU A 43 -12.38 7.09 0.75
C GLU A 43 -11.26 7.65 -0.12
N GLU A 44 -10.26 8.31 0.48
CA GLU A 44 -9.11 8.87 -0.24
C GLU A 44 -8.26 7.76 -0.85
N ILE A 45 -7.94 6.72 -0.06
CA ILE A 45 -7.21 5.54 -0.53
C ILE A 45 -7.96 4.88 -1.68
N ARG A 46 -9.27 4.62 -1.53
CA ARG A 46 -10.06 3.97 -2.58
C ARG A 46 -10.07 4.78 -3.86
N THR A 47 -10.23 6.10 -3.75
CA THR A 47 -10.24 7.00 -4.91
C THR A 47 -8.90 7.00 -5.64
N PHE A 48 -7.80 7.14 -4.90
CA PHE A 48 -6.46 7.13 -5.46
C PHE A 48 -6.13 5.80 -6.15
N TYR A 49 -6.24 4.68 -5.43
CA TYR A 49 -5.88 3.37 -5.97
C TYR A 49 -6.83 2.89 -7.08
N SER A 50 -8.10 3.28 -7.06
CA SER A 50 -9.00 3.02 -8.22
C SER A 50 -8.45 3.65 -9.50
N SER A 51 -7.93 4.88 -9.41
CA SER A 51 -7.32 5.57 -10.55
C SER A 51 -6.03 4.88 -10.99
N VAL A 52 -5.15 4.55 -10.03
CA VAL A 52 -3.89 3.83 -10.28
C VAL A 52 -4.15 2.51 -11.01
N PHE A 53 -5.03 1.67 -10.47
CA PHE A 53 -5.36 0.36 -11.03
C PHE A 53 -5.98 0.46 -12.42
N LYS A 54 -6.82 1.47 -12.67
CA LYS A 54 -7.39 1.72 -13.99
C LYS A 54 -6.34 2.17 -15.02
N ASN A 55 -5.39 3.02 -14.61
CA ASN A 55 -4.45 3.66 -15.52
C ASN A 55 -3.15 2.85 -15.75
N SER A 56 -2.89 1.85 -14.91
CA SER A 56 -1.62 1.10 -14.86
C SER A 56 -1.82 -0.37 -15.29
N PRO A 57 -2.01 -0.66 -16.59
CA PRO A 57 -2.30 -2.03 -17.05
C PRO A 57 -1.15 -3.02 -16.83
N ASN A 58 0.08 -2.51 -16.72
CA ASN A 58 1.30 -3.28 -16.50
C ASN A 58 1.77 -3.21 -15.04
N LEU A 59 0.92 -2.71 -14.12
CA LEU A 59 1.28 -2.56 -12.71
C LEU A 59 1.69 -3.91 -12.11
N HIS A 60 2.86 -3.93 -11.50
CA HIS A 60 3.37 -5.07 -10.76
C HIS A 60 4.18 -4.59 -9.55
N CYS A 61 3.98 -5.24 -8.41
CA CYS A 61 4.79 -5.08 -7.22
C CYS A 61 5.47 -6.41 -6.87
N GLU A 62 6.77 -6.34 -6.60
CA GLU A 62 7.59 -7.44 -6.08
C GLU A 62 8.01 -7.11 -4.64
N ILE A 63 7.76 -8.02 -3.70
CA ILE A 63 8.34 -7.96 -2.35
C ILE A 63 9.77 -8.52 -2.42
N VAL A 64 10.75 -7.64 -2.21
CA VAL A 64 12.18 -7.99 -2.10
C VAL A 64 12.45 -8.66 -0.76
N ASN A 65 11.88 -8.12 0.31
CA ASN A 65 11.99 -8.66 1.66
C ASN A 65 10.78 -8.27 2.49
N ARG A 66 10.36 -9.16 3.40
CA ARG A 66 9.35 -8.87 4.42
C ARG A 66 9.89 -9.23 5.80
N THR A 67 9.65 -8.35 6.77
CA THR A 67 9.89 -8.66 8.19
C THR A 67 8.75 -8.11 9.05
N SER A 68 8.49 -8.75 10.18
CA SER A 68 7.46 -8.32 11.13
C SER A 68 7.99 -8.30 12.57
N VAL A 69 7.54 -7.32 13.35
CA VAL A 69 7.90 -7.13 14.76
C VAL A 69 6.68 -6.60 15.52
N GLY A 70 6.10 -7.44 16.38
CA GLY A 70 4.85 -7.11 17.06
C GLY A 70 3.72 -6.89 16.05
N ASP A 71 3.11 -5.71 16.11
CA ASP A 71 2.00 -5.30 15.24
C ASP A 71 2.47 -4.63 13.94
N TRP A 72 3.78 -4.49 13.77
CA TRP A 72 4.37 -3.87 12.58
C TRP A 72 4.82 -4.91 11.56
N VAL A 73 4.53 -4.63 10.29
CA VAL A 73 5.05 -5.36 9.13
C VAL A 73 5.81 -4.37 8.24
N PHE A 74 6.92 -4.80 7.68
CA PHE A 74 7.78 -3.99 6.82
C PHE A 74 8.06 -4.74 5.53
N ASP A 75 7.72 -4.12 4.41
CA ASP A 75 8.03 -4.62 3.07
C ASP A 75 9.08 -3.72 2.43
N GLU A 76 10.16 -4.32 1.95
CA GLU A 76 10.97 -3.73 0.90
C GLU A 76 10.37 -4.18 -0.44
N GLU A 77 9.93 -3.24 -1.27
CA GLU A 77 9.17 -3.53 -2.48
C GLU A 77 9.68 -2.78 -3.71
N LYS A 78 9.52 -3.40 -4.88
CA LYS A 78 9.79 -2.78 -6.17
C LYS A 78 8.51 -2.75 -6.99
N ILE A 79 8.13 -1.56 -7.41
CA ILE A 79 6.94 -1.31 -8.23
C ILE A 79 7.39 -1.01 -9.65
N GLN A 80 6.68 -1.58 -10.63
CA GLN A 80 6.88 -1.37 -12.06
C GLN A 80 5.54 -1.09 -12.75
N GLY A 81 5.58 -0.33 -13.84
CA GLY A 81 4.42 -0.06 -14.68
C GLY A 81 3.39 0.88 -14.03
N LEU A 82 3.80 1.68 -13.04
CA LEU A 82 2.95 2.66 -12.38
C LEU A 82 2.63 3.83 -13.32
N ASN A 83 1.36 4.17 -13.43
CA ASN A 83 0.88 5.33 -14.20
C ASN A 83 0.02 6.22 -13.31
N ALA A 84 0.70 7.05 -12.52
CA ALA A 84 0.11 8.01 -11.60
C ALA A 84 0.85 9.35 -11.68
N GLU A 85 0.11 10.46 -11.73
CA GLU A 85 0.70 11.78 -11.82
C GLU A 85 1.58 12.08 -10.60
N GLY A 86 2.80 12.56 -10.83
CA GLY A 86 3.76 12.88 -9.76
C GLY A 86 4.57 11.70 -9.24
N PHE A 87 4.37 10.48 -9.76
CA PHE A 87 5.12 9.29 -9.38
C PHE A 87 5.94 8.74 -10.56
N PRO A 88 7.14 8.18 -10.32
CA PRO A 88 7.91 7.49 -11.35
C PRO A 88 7.22 6.18 -11.77
N GLU A 89 7.43 5.75 -13.01
CA GLU A 89 6.90 4.48 -13.53
C GLU A 89 7.44 3.25 -12.78
N GLU A 90 8.69 3.37 -12.30
CA GLU A 90 9.36 2.40 -11.45
C GLU A 90 9.70 3.03 -10.11
N ALA A 91 9.47 2.31 -9.02
CA ALA A 91 9.80 2.75 -7.67
C ALA A 91 10.41 1.61 -6.86
N HIS A 92 11.30 1.95 -5.92
CA HIS A 92 11.81 1.06 -4.89
C HIS A 92 11.48 1.72 -3.56
N ALA A 93 10.75 1.02 -2.69
CA ALA A 93 10.29 1.56 -1.43
C ALA A 93 10.53 0.60 -0.28
N VAL A 94 10.60 1.15 0.93
CA VAL A 94 10.32 0.42 2.16
C VAL A 94 8.98 0.93 2.71
N VAL A 95 8.05 0.04 3.00
CA VAL A 95 6.73 0.39 3.53
C VAL A 95 6.54 -0.24 4.89
N ALA A 96 6.23 0.59 5.88
CA ALA A 96 5.88 0.17 7.23
C ALA A 96 4.36 0.17 7.39
N TYR A 97 3.80 -0.94 7.86
CA TYR A 97 2.38 -1.13 8.11
C TYR A 97 2.17 -1.40 9.60
N LEU A 98 1.26 -0.65 10.24
CA LEU A 98 0.74 -1.02 11.56
C LEU A 98 -0.57 -1.80 11.36
N VAL A 99 -0.65 -2.98 11.95
CA VAL A 99 -1.82 -3.85 11.89
C VAL A 99 -2.50 -3.90 13.24
N ASP A 100 -3.81 -3.64 13.27
CA ASP A 100 -4.65 -3.78 14.46
C ASP A 100 -5.97 -4.46 14.08
N ASP A 101 -6.42 -5.40 14.91
CA ASP A 101 -7.63 -6.22 14.71
C ASP A 101 -7.81 -6.77 13.28
N GLY A 102 -6.71 -7.21 12.66
CA GLY A 102 -6.72 -7.79 11.31
C GLY A 102 -6.83 -6.78 10.17
N GLN A 103 -6.69 -5.48 10.44
CA GLN A 103 -6.68 -4.42 9.44
C GLN A 103 -5.44 -3.55 9.55
N ILE A 104 -5.03 -2.94 8.44
CA ILE A 104 -3.97 -1.93 8.39
C ILE A 104 -4.56 -0.61 8.88
N THR A 105 -3.97 -0.04 9.93
CA THR A 105 -4.41 1.23 10.54
C THR A 105 -3.47 2.39 10.26
N PHE A 106 -2.22 2.10 9.89
CA PHE A 106 -1.23 3.10 9.53
C PHE A 106 -0.27 2.56 8.48
N VAL A 107 0.10 3.41 7.53
CA VAL A 107 1.15 3.15 6.53
C VAL A 107 2.14 4.30 6.52
N ARG A 108 3.43 3.99 6.49
CA ARG A 108 4.46 4.97 6.12
C ARG A 108 5.37 4.41 5.05
N MET A 109 5.55 5.18 3.99
CA MET A 109 6.34 4.80 2.83
C MET A 109 7.65 5.60 2.78
N TYR A 110 8.76 4.91 2.53
CA TYR A 110 10.09 5.46 2.33
C TYR A 110 10.54 5.14 0.90
N THR A 111 10.85 6.16 0.11
CA THR A 111 11.28 6.05 -1.30
C THR A 111 12.62 6.75 -1.52
#